data_AF-A0A379FYZ6-F1
#
_entry.id   AF-A0A379FYZ6-F1
#
_cell.length_a   1.000
_cell.length_b   1.000
_cell.length_c   1.000
_cell.angle_alpha   90.00
_cell.angle_beta   90.00
_cell.angle_gamma   90.00
#
_symmetry.space_group_name_H-M   'P 1'
#
loop_
_entity.id
_entity.type
_entity.pdbx_description
1 polymer ?
#
loop_
_entity_poly.entity_id
_entity_poly.type
_entity_poly.pdbx_seq_one_letter_code
_entity_poly.pdbx_strand_id
1 'polypeptide(L)'
;MDSYYVVWGWAIVCAVFILVELFTSTFFGLWMAIAAIVPAFIAFFLPDVSLVWQIGIWIVSMIVCSFVWVKVSKKTYPDQTIEDSIVGQIGILSRGCSRETCGVLILQKPVEGLTEWKCFSDEELKTSTRVVVSQKVNPGVVHVTPSKTSFL
;
A
#
# COMPACT_ATOMS: atom_id res chain seq x y z
N MET A 1 -24.34 39.71 15.09
CA MET A 1 -24.95 39.18 13.86
C MET A 1 -23.89 38.41 13.05
N ASP A 2 -22.88 37.86 13.71
CA ASP A 2 -21.60 37.52 13.04
C ASP A 2 -21.36 36.01 12.98
N SER A 3 -21.92 35.26 13.94
CA SER A 3 -21.75 33.81 14.05
C SER A 3 -22.31 33.04 12.85
N TYR A 4 -23.40 33.50 12.23
CA TYR A 4 -23.97 32.80 11.08
C TYR A 4 -23.03 32.79 9.87
N TYR A 5 -22.34 33.91 9.58
CA TYR A 5 -21.38 34.00 8.48
C TYR A 5 -20.17 33.10 8.70
N VAL A 6 -19.75 32.92 9.96
CA VAL A 6 -18.62 32.06 10.32
C VAL A 6 -18.94 30.60 10.02
N VAL A 7 -20.15 30.13 10.37
CA VAL A 7 -20.60 28.76 10.06
C VAL A 7 -20.65 28.51 8.55
N TRP A 8 -21.18 29.47 7.78
CA TRP A 8 -21.19 29.38 6.31
C TRP A 8 -19.78 29.39 5.71
N GLY A 9 -18.85 30.16 6.28
CA GLY A 9 -17.43 30.15 5.88
C GLY A 9 -16.82 28.75 6.01
N TRP A 10 -17.04 28.07 7.14
CA TRP A 10 -16.57 26.71 7.33
C TRP A 10 -17.27 25.70 6.39
N ALA A 11 -18.57 25.89 6.12
CA ALA A 11 -19.29 25.06 5.15
C ALA A 11 -18.70 25.18 3.73
N ILE A 12 -18.31 26.38 3.30
CA ILE A 12 -17.63 26.60 2.02
C ILE A 12 -16.27 25.91 2.01
N VAL A 13 -15.49 26.01 3.08
CA VAL A 13 -14.20 25.31 3.20
C VAL A 13 -14.40 23.79 3.02
N CYS A 14 -15.38 23.19 3.70
CA CYS A 14 -15.72 21.77 3.52
C CYS A 14 -16.08 21.45 2.06
N ALA A 15 -16.92 22.27 1.42
CA ALA A 15 -17.35 22.06 0.05
C ALA A 15 -16.18 22.13 -0.95
N VAL A 16 -15.25 23.06 -0.75
CA VAL A 16 -14.04 23.19 -1.57
C VAL A 16 -13.17 21.94 -1.45
N PHE A 17 -12.95 21.41 -0.24
CA PHE A 17 -12.17 20.18 -0.06
C PHE A 17 -12.83 18.94 -0.69
N ILE A 18 -14.16 18.82 -0.58
CA ILE A 18 -14.90 17.75 -1.25
C ILE A 18 -14.78 17.88 -2.77
N LEU A 19 -14.91 19.10 -3.30
CA LEU A 19 -14.78 19.37 -4.72
C LEU A 19 -13.38 19.02 -5.23
N VAL A 20 -12.32 19.45 -4.53
CA VAL A 20 -10.92 19.09 -4.85
C VAL A 20 -10.76 17.57 -4.88
N GLU A 21 -11.35 16.86 -3.91
CA GLU A 21 -11.28 15.41 -3.85
C GLU A 21 -11.94 14.73 -5.06
N LEU A 22 -13.05 15.27 -5.58
CA LEU A 22 -13.70 14.72 -6.77
C LEU A 22 -12.78 14.75 -8.01
N PHE A 23 -11.79 15.65 -8.05
CA PHE A 23 -10.78 15.68 -9.10
C PHE A 23 -9.61 14.74 -8.84
N THR A 24 -9.20 14.54 -7.58
CA THR A 24 -7.99 13.78 -7.24
C THR A 24 -8.22 12.32 -6.89
N SER A 25 -9.42 11.90 -6.45
CA SER A 25 -9.78 10.50 -6.10
C SER A 25 -8.74 9.80 -5.19
N THR A 26 -8.06 10.54 -4.32
CA THR A 26 -7.00 10.06 -3.41
C THR A 26 -7.51 9.80 -1.99
N PHE A 27 -8.79 10.05 -1.72
CA PHE A 27 -9.47 10.08 -0.42
C PHE A 27 -8.87 11.06 0.61
N PHE A 28 -7.81 11.78 0.26
CA PHE A 28 -7.07 12.66 1.16
C PHE A 28 -7.86 13.94 1.47
N GLY A 29 -8.49 14.55 0.46
CA GLY A 29 -9.31 15.76 0.60
C GLY A 29 -10.53 15.55 1.50
N LEU A 30 -11.11 14.35 1.54
CA LEU A 30 -12.21 14.03 2.46
C LEU A 30 -11.80 14.12 3.93
N TRP A 31 -10.60 13.67 4.28
CA TRP A 31 -10.07 13.81 5.64
C TRP A 31 -9.85 15.27 6.03
N MET A 32 -9.47 16.11 5.06
CA MET A 32 -9.32 17.55 5.26
C MET A 32 -10.68 18.24 5.44
N ALA A 33 -11.71 17.79 4.71
CA ALA A 33 -13.09 18.26 4.90
C ALA A 33 -13.62 17.90 6.30
N ILE A 34 -13.38 16.67 6.78
CA ILE A 34 -13.77 16.25 8.14
C ILE A 34 -13.10 17.14 9.20
N ALA A 35 -11.83 17.50 9.03
CA ALA A 35 -11.14 18.40 9.95
C ALA A 35 -11.80 19.79 10.04
N ALA A 36 -12.40 20.29 8.96
CA ALA A 36 -13.12 21.57 8.94
C ALA A 36 -14.51 21.51 9.62
N ILE A 37 -15.07 20.33 9.84
CA ILE A 37 -16.32 20.16 10.60
C ILE A 37 -16.11 20.48 12.08
N VAL A 38 -14.92 20.22 12.63
CA VAL A 38 -14.61 20.46 14.06
C VAL A 38 -14.78 21.94 14.46
N PRO A 39 -14.12 22.92 13.81
CA PRO A 39 -14.33 24.33 14.12
C PRO A 39 -15.74 24.82 13.75
N ALA A 40 -16.39 24.26 12.73
CA ALA A 40 -17.77 24.58 12.38
C ALA A 40 -18.75 24.21 13.50
N PHE A 41 -18.55 23.01 14.08
CA PHE A 41 -19.34 22.54 15.22
C PHE A 41 -19.09 23.40 16.45
N ILE A 42 -17.83 23.77 16.72
CA ILE A 42 -17.49 24.67 17.82
C ILE A 42 -18.13 26.04 17.63
N ALA A 43 -18.07 26.62 16.42
CA ALA A 43 -18.69 27.91 16.11
C ALA A 43 -20.23 27.89 16.24
N PHE A 44 -20.85 26.71 16.07
CA PHE A 44 -22.30 26.52 16.23
C PHE A 44 -22.71 26.47 17.71
N PHE A 45 -21.96 25.78 18.57
CA PHE A 45 -22.30 25.64 20.00
C PHE A 45 -21.72 26.77 20.87
N LEU A 46 -20.58 27.33 20.49
CA LEU A 46 -19.84 28.35 21.23
C LEU A 46 -19.54 29.54 20.30
N PRO A 47 -20.52 30.44 20.07
CA PRO A 47 -20.38 31.56 19.14
C PRO A 47 -19.37 32.64 19.60
N ASP A 48 -19.01 32.66 20.89
CA ASP A 48 -18.06 33.62 21.47
C ASP A 48 -16.58 33.26 21.24
N VAL A 49 -16.29 32.11 20.63
CA VAL A 49 -14.91 31.69 20.34
C VAL A 49 -14.35 32.54 19.19
N SER A 50 -13.27 33.27 19.46
CA SER A 50 -12.56 34.08 18.47
C SER A 50 -12.15 33.26 17.24
N LEU A 51 -12.25 33.87 16.06
CA LEU A 51 -11.89 33.29 14.78
C LEU A 51 -10.44 32.77 14.74
N VAL A 52 -9.52 33.43 15.47
CA VAL A 52 -8.13 32.98 15.61
C VAL A 52 -8.05 31.60 16.27
N TRP A 53 -8.84 31.38 17.33
CA TRP A 53 -8.89 30.08 18.02
C TRP A 53 -9.53 29.01 17.15
N GLN A 54 -10.57 29.35 16.39
CA GLN A 54 -11.20 28.41 15.45
C GLN A 54 -10.21 27.94 14.37
N ILE A 55 -9.44 28.86 13.78
CA ILE A 55 -8.39 28.53 12.82
C ILE A 55 -7.28 27.68 13.48
N GLY A 56 -6.88 28.01 14.71
CA GLY A 56 -5.91 27.22 15.46
C GLY A 56 -6.36 25.77 15.65
N ILE A 57 -7.61 25.57 16.08
CA ILE A 57 -8.21 24.24 16.25
C ILE A 57 -8.31 23.51 14.90
N TRP A 58 -8.62 24.23 13.83
CA TRP A 58 -8.66 23.66 12.49
C TRP A 58 -7.30 23.15 12.03
N ILE A 59 -6.23 23.94 12.21
CA ILE A 59 -4.86 23.54 11.86
C ILE A 59 -4.44 22.31 12.67
N VAL A 60 -4.72 22.28 13.96
CA VAL A 60 -4.45 21.10 14.81
C VAL A 60 -5.23 19.88 14.30
N SER A 61 -6.50 20.06 13.94
CA SER A 61 -7.35 18.99 13.39
C SER A 61 -6.81 18.45 12.06
N MET A 62 -6.27 19.32 11.19
CA MET A 62 -5.60 18.91 9.95
C MET A 62 -4.37 18.04 10.23
N ILE A 63 -3.54 18.44 11.19
CA ILE A 63 -2.34 17.68 11.59
C ILE A 63 -2.75 16.30 12.10
N VAL A 64 -3.73 16.23 13.01
CA VAL A 64 -4.23 14.96 13.56
C VAL A 64 -4.77 14.05 12.44
N CYS A 65 -5.58 14.59 11.53
CA CYS A 65 -6.09 13.82 10.40
C CYS A 65 -4.97 13.31 9.48
N SER A 66 -3.94 14.11 9.23
CA SER A 66 -2.76 13.69 8.46
C SER A 66 -2.01 12.54 9.13
N PHE A 67 -1.81 12.59 10.45
CA PHE A 67 -1.21 11.49 11.21
C PHE A 67 -2.05 10.21 11.16
N VAL A 68 -3.38 10.34 11.32
CA VAL A 68 -4.31 9.21 11.23
C VAL A 68 -4.25 8.60 9.83
N TRP A 69 -4.24 9.41 8.78
CA TRP A 69 -4.10 8.96 7.39
C TRP A 69 -2.80 8.18 7.15
N VAL A 70 -1.67 8.69 7.62
CA VAL A 70 -0.37 7.99 7.48
C VAL A 70 -0.39 6.66 8.23
N LYS A 71 -1.01 6.61 9.42
CA LYS A 71 -1.13 5.37 10.20
C LYS A 71 -2.04 4.34 9.52
N VAL A 72 -3.16 4.77 8.95
CA VAL A 72 -4.11 3.90 8.26
C VAL A 72 -3.53 3.41 6.93
N SER A 73 -2.93 4.30 6.13
CA SER A 73 -2.34 3.94 4.83
C SER A 73 -1.15 2.98 4.97
N LYS A 74 -0.33 3.11 6.02
CA LYS A 74 0.75 2.14 6.29
C LYS A 74 0.27 0.73 6.64
N LYS A 75 -0.97 0.56 7.12
CA LYS A 75 -1.51 -0.74 7.55
C LYS A 75 -1.89 -1.69 6.39
N THR A 76 -1.85 -1.20 5.14
CA THR A 76 -2.20 -1.98 3.95
C THR A 76 -1.02 -2.68 3.28
N TYR A 77 0.21 -2.46 3.75
CA TYR A 77 1.26 -3.45 3.50
C TYR A 77 1.08 -4.50 4.58
N PRO A 78 0.47 -5.67 4.29
CA PRO A 78 0.64 -6.78 5.19
C PRO A 78 2.15 -6.93 5.36
N ASP A 79 2.58 -6.81 6.61
CA ASP A 79 3.82 -7.38 7.07
C ASP A 79 3.72 -8.86 6.69
N GLN A 80 4.15 -9.20 5.47
CA GLN A 80 4.36 -10.58 5.04
C GLN A 80 5.68 -11.03 5.66
N THR A 81 5.80 -10.86 6.97
CA THR A 81 6.65 -11.64 7.86
C THR A 81 5.97 -12.97 8.17
N ILE A 82 5.27 -13.56 7.18
CA ILE A 82 5.13 -15.01 7.12
C ILE A 82 6.45 -15.46 6.55
N GLU A 83 7.36 -15.86 7.43
CA GLU A 83 8.58 -16.64 7.14
C GLU A 83 8.95 -16.66 5.65
N ASP A 84 9.95 -15.86 5.24
CA ASP A 84 10.56 -15.74 3.90
C ASP A 84 11.15 -17.08 3.38
N SER A 85 10.39 -18.16 3.45
CA SER A 85 10.72 -19.39 2.76
C SER A 85 10.38 -19.16 1.31
N ILE A 86 11.42 -18.99 0.49
CA ILE A 86 11.32 -19.02 -0.98
C ILE A 86 10.66 -20.33 -1.48
N VAL A 87 10.62 -21.36 -0.64
CA VAL A 87 9.97 -22.65 -0.88
C VAL A 87 8.46 -22.48 -1.05
N GLY A 88 7.92 -23.05 -2.13
CA GLY A 88 6.51 -22.94 -2.51
C GLY A 88 6.17 -21.74 -3.38
N GLN A 89 7.12 -20.81 -3.61
CA GLN A 89 6.88 -19.70 -4.52
C GLN A 89 6.92 -20.13 -5.98
N ILE A 90 6.06 -19.51 -6.78
CA ILE A 90 5.94 -19.74 -8.22
C ILE A 90 6.72 -18.66 -8.95
N GLY A 91 7.63 -19.06 -9.83
CA GLY A 91 8.38 -18.15 -10.70
C GLY A 91 8.39 -18.62 -12.14
N ILE A 92 8.98 -17.79 -13.00
CA ILE A 92 9.16 -18.08 -14.43
C ILE A 92 10.64 -18.22 -14.71
N LEU A 93 11.03 -19.29 -15.42
CA LEU A 93 12.39 -19.46 -15.88
C LEU A 93 12.74 -18.45 -16.98
N SER A 94 13.62 -17.50 -16.69
CA SER A 94 14.22 -16.61 -17.69
C SER A 94 15.29 -17.32 -18.52
N ARG A 95 16.03 -18.23 -17.89
CA ARG A 95 16.98 -19.12 -18.57
C ARG A 95 16.65 -20.56 -18.24
N GLY A 96 16.53 -21.40 -19.28
CA GLY A 96 16.34 -22.83 -19.14
C GLY A 96 17.36 -23.46 -18.20
N CYS A 97 16.93 -24.50 -17.50
CA CYS A 97 17.67 -25.13 -16.43
C CYS A 97 17.64 -26.65 -16.59
N SER A 98 18.76 -27.30 -16.28
CA SER A 98 18.89 -28.75 -16.24
C SER A 98 19.83 -29.13 -15.09
N ARG A 99 19.99 -30.42 -14.83
CA ARG A 99 20.82 -30.94 -13.75
C ARG A 99 22.27 -30.44 -13.80
N GLU A 100 22.76 -30.21 -15.01
CA GLU A 100 24.12 -29.72 -15.28
C GLU A 100 24.18 -28.21 -15.58
N THR A 101 23.04 -27.58 -15.89
CA THR A 101 22.98 -26.18 -16.37
C THR A 101 22.17 -25.31 -15.42
N CYS A 102 22.86 -24.34 -14.80
CA CYS A 102 22.23 -23.34 -13.93
C CYS A 102 21.32 -22.40 -14.72
N GLY A 103 20.06 -22.34 -14.33
CA GLY A 103 19.08 -21.42 -14.89
C GLY A 103 18.88 -20.17 -14.03
N VAL A 104 18.03 -19.26 -14.52
CA VAL A 104 17.62 -18.05 -13.79
C VAL A 104 16.11 -18.06 -13.64
N LEU A 105 15.64 -17.99 -12.41
CA LEU A 105 14.24 -17.90 -12.02
C LEU A 105 13.92 -16.44 -11.69
N ILE A 106 12.88 -15.89 -12.31
CA ILE A 106 12.33 -14.58 -11.94
C ILE A 106 11.08 -14.81 -11.11
N LEU A 107 11.09 -14.30 -9.88
CA LEU A 107 9.93 -14.31 -8.99
C LEU A 107 9.06 -13.08 -9.26
N GLN A 108 7.75 -13.25 -9.24
CA GLN A 108 6.80 -12.13 -9.39
C GLN A 108 6.79 -11.20 -8.17
N LYS A 109 7.23 -11.70 -7.02
CA LYS A 109 7.44 -10.94 -5.80
C LYS A 109 8.90 -11.12 -5.34
N PRO A 110 9.61 -10.05 -4.98
CA PRO A 110 10.95 -10.17 -4.43
C PRO A 110 10.91 -10.95 -3.12
N VAL A 111 11.82 -11.91 -2.97
CA VAL A 111 12.04 -12.67 -1.73
C VAL A 111 13.46 -12.38 -1.28
N GLU A 112 13.67 -12.10 0.01
CA GLU A 112 14.98 -11.68 0.55
C GLU A 112 15.62 -10.51 -0.22
N GLY A 113 14.81 -9.62 -0.82
CA GLY A 113 15.27 -8.48 -1.63
C GLY A 113 15.78 -8.84 -3.03
N LEU A 114 15.71 -10.12 -3.44
CA LEU A 114 16.14 -10.60 -4.76
C LEU A 114 14.93 -11.00 -5.61
N THR A 115 14.85 -10.43 -6.82
CA THR A 115 13.86 -10.80 -7.86
C THR A 115 14.34 -11.94 -8.74
N GLU A 116 15.66 -12.12 -8.85
CA GLU A 116 16.30 -13.14 -9.68
C GLU A 116 17.05 -14.14 -8.81
N TRP A 117 16.76 -15.42 -9.03
CA TRP A 117 17.34 -16.52 -8.28
C TRP A 117 17.99 -17.53 -9.23
N LYS A 118 19.18 -18.00 -8.86
CA LYS A 118 19.81 -19.11 -9.59
C LYS A 118 19.04 -20.38 -9.29
N CYS A 119 18.69 -21.14 -10.31
CA CYS A 119 17.90 -22.35 -10.14
C CYS A 119 18.56 -23.59 -10.74
N PHE A 120 18.28 -24.74 -10.13
CA PHE A 120 18.61 -26.08 -10.61
C PHE A 120 17.32 -26.93 -10.66
N SER A 121 17.24 -27.81 -11.65
CA SER A 121 16.12 -28.75 -11.84
C SER A 121 16.69 -30.11 -12.24
N ASP A 122 16.13 -31.19 -11.71
CA ASP A 122 16.49 -32.56 -12.13
C ASP A 122 16.01 -32.87 -13.55
N GLU A 123 14.97 -32.19 -14.03
CA GLU A 123 14.44 -32.30 -15.41
C GLU A 123 14.91 -31.13 -16.28
N GLU A 124 15.03 -31.36 -17.59
CA GLU A 124 15.36 -30.30 -18.56
C GLU A 124 14.16 -29.37 -18.76
N LEU A 125 14.27 -28.15 -18.22
CA LEU A 125 13.23 -27.13 -18.28
C LEU A 125 13.62 -26.02 -19.25
N LYS A 126 12.72 -25.71 -20.20
CA LYS A 126 12.93 -24.64 -21.18
C LYS A 126 12.68 -23.26 -20.55
N THR A 127 13.29 -22.23 -21.15
CA THR A 127 12.95 -20.83 -20.88
C THR A 127 11.44 -20.59 -21.00
N SER A 128 10.90 -19.67 -20.20
CA SER A 128 9.48 -19.31 -20.05
C SER A 128 8.56 -20.33 -19.35
N THR A 129 9.12 -21.40 -18.79
CA THR A 129 8.33 -22.39 -18.04
C THR A 129 8.02 -21.89 -16.62
N ARG A 130 6.77 -22.08 -16.17
CA ARG A 130 6.37 -21.85 -14.77
C ARG A 130 6.85 -22.98 -13.89
N VAL A 131 7.56 -22.63 -12.82
CA VAL A 131 8.13 -23.59 -11.88
C VAL A 131 7.83 -23.17 -10.46
N VAL A 132 7.78 -24.15 -9.56
CA VAL A 132 7.63 -23.92 -8.13
C VAL A 132 8.97 -24.21 -7.47
N VAL A 133 9.39 -23.35 -6.54
CA VAL A 133 10.59 -23.58 -5.74
C VAL A 133 10.31 -24.72 -4.77
N SER A 134 11.01 -25.84 -4.91
CA SER A 134 10.84 -27.01 -4.04
C SER A 134 11.71 -26.92 -2.79
N GLN A 135 12.91 -26.34 -2.92
CA GLN A 135 13.87 -26.29 -1.81
C GLN A 135 14.88 -25.15 -1.99
N LYS A 136 15.30 -24.53 -0.88
CA LYS A 136 16.46 -23.63 -0.86
C LYS A 136 17.72 -24.46 -0.62
N VAL A 137 18.68 -24.43 -1.55
CA VAL A 137 19.93 -25.23 -1.46
C VAL A 137 21.05 -24.38 -0.87
N ASN A 138 21.15 -23.11 -1.27
CA ASN A 138 22.17 -22.16 -0.81
C ASN A 138 21.62 -20.72 -0.82
N PRO A 139 22.26 -19.72 -0.18
CA PRO A 139 21.90 -18.31 -0.37
C PRO A 139 21.95 -17.96 -1.86
N GLY A 140 20.84 -17.47 -2.43
CA GLY A 140 20.74 -17.14 -3.85
C GLY A 140 20.59 -18.33 -4.82
N VAL A 141 20.52 -19.59 -4.35
CA VAL A 141 20.34 -20.79 -5.18
C VAL A 141 19.16 -21.64 -4.72
N VAL A 142 18.24 -21.92 -5.63
CA VAL A 142 17.02 -22.70 -5.36
C VAL A 142 16.88 -23.93 -6.26
N HIS A 143 16.30 -24.99 -5.72
CA HIS A 143 15.84 -26.11 -6.50
C HIS A 143 14.40 -25.88 -6.93
N VAL A 144 14.10 -26.13 -8.20
CA VAL A 144 12.77 -25.90 -8.78
C VAL A 144 12.21 -27.19 -9.38
N THR A 145 10.89 -27.32 -9.32
CA THR A 145 10.15 -28.45 -9.89
C THR A 145 9.09 -27.89 -10.84
N PRO A 146 8.82 -28.55 -11.99
CA PRO A 146 7.75 -28.11 -12.88
C PRO A 146 6.41 -28.06 -12.13
N SER A 147 5.71 -26.94 -12.28
CA SER A 147 4.33 -26.82 -11.79
C SER A 147 3.47 -27.77 -12.62
N LYS A 148 3.11 -28.94 -12.07
CA LYS A 148 2.15 -29.85 -12.71
C LYS A 148 0.79 -29.14 -12.76
N THR A 149 0.50 -28.49 -13.88
CA THR A 149 -0.84 -28.00 -14.19
C THR A 149 -1.70 -29.24 -14.43
N SER A 150 -2.30 -29.75 -13.35
CA SER A 150 -3.35 -30.76 -13.40
C SER A 150 -4.59 -30.12 -13.99
N PHE A 151 -4.71 -30.15 -15.33
CA PHE A 151 -6.00 -30.03 -15.98
C PHE A 151 -6.72 -31.37 -15.81
N LEU A 152 -7.68 -31.41 -14.90
CA LEU A 152 -8.76 -32.40 -14.87
C LEU A 152 -10.08 -31.63 -14.99
#